data_AF-A0A0C3I9X3-F1
#
_entry.id   AF-A0A0C3I9X3-F1
#
_cell.length_a   1.000
_cell.length_b   1.000
_cell.length_c   1.000
_cell.angle_alpha   90.00
_cell.angle_beta   90.00
_cell.angle_gamma   90.00
#
_symmetry.space_group_name_H-M   'P 1'
#
loop_
_entity.id
_entity.type
_entity.pdbx_description
1 polymer ?
#
loop_
_entity_poly.entity_id
_entity_poly.type
_entity_poly.pdbx_seq_one_letter_code
_entity_poly.pdbx_strand_id
1 'polypeptide(L)'
;MDIFEVQLRAAPTVRAIELTLLEEPRPSGSLHGVASWLAHSLRLEEAITSLHMDRKDIGEWALELKKLAMARCADRISSEQSGFIMDAAIYLKLHLEAGSNTSASESIQPTAFLDANSEQDYASDDGWLDDVGDELPASDGTLAGPQDKLPLPSALGIDACRARGLQNLAEMELKLRTGQANDALHGLCLTLADKAAVFRGVVCTAKSYSTKTQAWDMIRAINVSVKKQATIYN
;
A
#
# COMPACT_ATOMS: atom_id res chain seq x y z
N MET A 1 -29.93 22.01 21.74
CA MET A 1 -28.49 21.80 21.52
C MET A 1 -28.24 20.33 21.75
N ASP A 2 -27.88 19.61 20.69
CA ASP A 2 -27.49 18.21 20.80
C ASP A 2 -26.04 18.17 21.29
N ILE A 3 -25.86 17.72 22.53
CA ILE A 3 -24.58 17.66 23.25
C ILE A 3 -23.66 16.55 22.73
N PHE A 4 -24.10 15.80 21.71
CA PHE A 4 -23.35 14.71 21.08
C PHE A 4 -22.92 14.99 19.63
N GLU A 5 -23.24 16.15 19.06
CA GLU A 5 -22.67 16.56 17.76
C GLU A 5 -21.23 17.04 17.94
N VAL A 6 -20.32 16.10 18.18
CA VAL A 6 -18.90 16.35 17.99
C VAL A 6 -18.68 16.45 16.47
N GLN A 7 -18.61 17.68 15.94
CA GLN A 7 -18.13 17.93 14.59
C GLN A 7 -16.63 17.61 14.50
N LEU A 8 -16.29 16.31 14.53
CA LEU A 8 -14.96 15.84 14.21
C LEU A 8 -14.73 16.16 12.73
N ARG A 9 -13.87 17.14 12.45
CA ARG A 9 -13.35 17.33 11.11
C ARG A 9 -12.69 16.03 10.68
N ALA A 10 -13.09 15.53 9.51
CA ALA A 10 -12.48 14.33 8.94
C ALA A 10 -10.96 14.54 8.84
N ALA A 11 -10.20 13.54 9.29
CA ALA A 11 -8.76 13.58 9.16
C ALA A 11 -8.39 13.57 7.66
N PRO A 12 -7.32 14.27 7.25
CA PRO A 12 -6.97 14.36 5.84
C PRO A 12 -6.46 12.99 5.35
N THR A 13 -6.96 12.56 4.19
CA THR A 13 -6.57 11.34 3.49
C THR A 13 -5.29 11.54 2.68
N VAL A 14 -4.64 10.47 2.18
CA VAL A 14 -3.49 10.60 1.27
C VAL A 14 -3.85 11.47 0.08
N ARG A 15 -5.02 11.25 -0.52
CA ARG A 15 -5.51 12.01 -1.69
C ARG A 15 -5.71 13.49 -1.37
N ALA A 16 -6.26 13.82 -0.21
CA ALA A 16 -6.45 15.22 0.20
C ALA A 16 -5.12 15.93 0.44
N ILE A 17 -4.14 15.22 1.03
CA ILE A 17 -2.80 15.76 1.27
C ILE A 17 -2.05 15.91 -0.05
N GLU A 18 -2.10 14.93 -0.95
CA GLU A 18 -1.50 15.00 -2.28
C GLU A 18 -2.05 16.20 -3.06
N LEU A 19 -3.38 16.38 -3.07
CA LEU A 19 -4.02 17.55 -3.70
C LEU A 19 -3.48 18.86 -3.14
N THR A 20 -3.40 18.97 -1.82
CA THR A 20 -2.86 20.16 -1.14
C THR A 20 -1.40 20.42 -1.56
N LEU A 21 -0.57 19.38 -1.63
CA LEU A 21 0.83 19.48 -2.06
C LEU A 21 0.99 19.87 -3.53
N LEU A 22 0.02 19.53 -4.38
CA LEU A 22 0.00 19.94 -5.78
C LEU A 22 -0.44 21.40 -5.96
N GLU A 23 -1.29 21.91 -5.07
CA GLU A 23 -1.80 23.29 -5.06
C GLU A 23 -0.84 24.30 -4.38
N GLU A 24 0.01 23.84 -3.45
CA GLU A 24 0.96 24.70 -2.74
C GLU A 24 1.94 25.42 -3.70
N PRO A 25 2.18 26.74 -3.53
CA PRO A 25 3.07 27.50 -4.41
C PRO A 25 4.50 26.96 -4.33
N ARG A 26 4.99 26.51 -5.48
CA ARG A 26 6.26 25.79 -5.59
C ARG A 26 7.45 26.76 -5.43
N PRO A 27 8.43 26.45 -4.57
CA PRO A 27 9.69 27.19 -4.56
C PRO A 27 10.43 26.99 -5.90
N SER A 28 10.99 28.06 -6.44
CA SER A 28 11.73 28.04 -7.71
C SER A 28 12.82 26.96 -7.67
N GLY A 29 12.78 26.02 -8.63
CA GLY A 29 13.75 24.93 -8.73
C GLY A 29 13.33 23.59 -8.09
N SER A 30 12.13 23.46 -7.52
CA SER A 30 11.60 22.15 -7.13
C SER A 30 11.23 21.31 -8.36
N LEU A 31 11.58 20.02 -8.32
CA LEU A 31 11.18 19.07 -9.34
C LEU A 31 9.65 19.00 -9.44
N HIS A 32 9.14 18.95 -10.66
CA HIS A 32 7.72 18.74 -10.94
C HIS A 32 7.36 17.27 -10.63
N GLY A 33 6.14 17.00 -10.17
CA GLY A 33 5.67 15.63 -9.93
C GLY A 33 6.14 14.95 -8.64
N VAL A 34 6.95 15.61 -7.80
CA VAL A 34 7.48 15.04 -6.54
C VAL A 34 6.39 14.50 -5.61
N ALA A 35 5.33 15.27 -5.39
CA ALA A 35 4.23 14.87 -4.51
C ALA A 35 3.53 13.61 -5.04
N SER A 36 3.28 13.53 -6.35
CA SER A 36 2.68 12.36 -6.97
C SER A 36 3.62 11.16 -7.02
N TRP A 37 4.93 11.38 -7.18
CA TRP A 37 5.93 10.32 -7.06
C TRP A 37 5.98 9.72 -5.65
N LEU A 38 5.92 10.56 -4.60
CA LEU A 38 5.80 10.08 -3.21
C LEU A 38 4.44 9.41 -2.94
N ALA A 39 3.34 9.96 -3.43
CA ALA A 39 2.03 9.31 -3.25
C ALA A 39 1.95 7.97 -4.01
N HIS A 40 2.64 7.85 -5.14
CA HIS A 40 2.80 6.59 -5.86
C HIS A 40 3.64 5.59 -5.06
N SER A 41 4.73 6.03 -4.41
CA SER A 41 5.56 5.14 -3.60
C SER A 41 4.77 4.51 -2.45
N LEU A 42 3.94 5.28 -1.74
CA LEU A 42 3.12 4.75 -0.64
C LEU A 42 2.12 3.70 -1.13
N ARG A 43 1.48 3.95 -2.29
CA ARG A 43 0.59 2.97 -2.93
C ARG A 43 1.34 1.69 -3.32
N LEU A 44 2.56 1.83 -3.82
CA LEU A 44 3.41 0.70 -4.18
C LEU A 44 3.84 -0.10 -2.93
N GLU A 45 4.18 0.55 -1.81
CA GLU A 45 4.45 -0.14 -0.54
C GLU A 45 3.23 -0.90 -0.01
N GLU A 46 2.04 -0.32 -0.10
CA GLU A 46 0.78 -1.00 0.27
C GLU A 46 0.52 -2.21 -0.62
N ALA A 47 0.79 -2.12 -1.92
CA ALA A 47 0.64 -3.22 -2.86
C ALA A 47 1.62 -4.36 -2.57
N ILE A 48 2.89 -4.04 -2.29
CA ILE A 48 3.91 -5.01 -1.88
C ILE A 48 3.50 -5.69 -0.57
N THR A 49 3.06 -4.91 0.42
CA THR A 49 2.59 -5.44 1.72
C THR A 49 1.39 -6.36 1.54
N SER A 50 0.43 -5.97 0.71
CA SER A 50 -0.75 -6.77 0.37
C SER A 50 -0.36 -8.10 -0.28
N LEU A 51 0.53 -8.07 -1.28
CA LEU A 51 1.02 -9.27 -1.97
C LEU A 51 1.68 -10.25 -0.98
N HIS A 52 2.46 -9.73 -0.03
CA HIS A 52 3.10 -10.56 1.00
C HIS A 52 2.10 -11.21 1.95
N MET A 53 1.02 -10.50 2.31
CA MET A 53 -0.06 -11.08 3.11
C MET A 53 -0.79 -12.18 2.33
N ASP A 54 -1.16 -11.90 1.08
CA ASP A 54 -1.88 -12.85 0.22
C ASP A 54 -1.05 -14.13 -0.02
N ARG A 55 0.27 -13.99 -0.22
CA ARG A 55 1.18 -15.12 -0.42
C ARG A 55 1.32 -15.99 0.83
N LYS A 56 1.25 -15.41 2.03
CA LYS A 56 1.26 -16.15 3.31
C LYS A 56 -0.03 -16.95 3.51
N ASP A 57 -1.15 -16.44 3.03
CA ASP A 57 -2.46 -17.08 3.15
C ASP A 57 -2.70 -18.16 2.07
N ILE A 58 -1.76 -18.35 1.14
CA ILE A 58 -1.86 -19.35 0.08
C ILE A 58 -1.16 -20.64 0.49
N GLY A 59 -1.98 -21.64 0.79
CA GLY A 59 -1.53 -23.00 1.01
C GLY A 59 -0.97 -23.66 -0.25
N GLU A 60 -0.17 -24.72 -0.05
CA GLU A 60 0.49 -25.48 -1.12
C GLU A 60 -0.49 -26.00 -2.19
N TRP A 61 -1.73 -26.28 -1.78
CA TRP A 61 -2.81 -26.80 -2.62
C TRP A 61 -3.69 -25.73 -3.28
N ALA A 62 -3.30 -24.45 -3.23
CA ALA A 62 -4.07 -23.41 -3.88
C ALA A 62 -4.25 -23.68 -5.38
N LEU A 63 -5.46 -23.41 -5.86
CA LEU A 63 -5.86 -23.56 -7.26
C LEU A 63 -4.84 -22.88 -8.18
N GLU A 64 -4.49 -23.53 -9.29
CA GLU A 64 -3.53 -23.01 -10.27
C GLU A 64 -3.89 -21.60 -10.75
N LEU A 65 -5.18 -21.29 -10.89
CA LEU A 65 -5.67 -19.95 -11.22
C LEU A 65 -5.29 -18.90 -10.16
N LYS A 66 -5.41 -19.23 -8.86
CA LYS A 66 -5.02 -18.34 -7.76
C LYS A 66 -3.51 -18.12 -7.74
N LYS A 67 -2.72 -19.18 -7.97
CA LYS A 67 -1.26 -19.09 -8.09
C LYS A 67 -0.82 -18.24 -9.29
N LEU A 68 -1.48 -18.39 -10.44
CA LEU A 68 -1.20 -17.59 -11.63
C LEU A 68 -1.56 -16.11 -11.42
N ALA A 69 -2.71 -15.83 -10.79
CA ALA A 69 -3.12 -14.47 -10.48
C ALA A 69 -2.10 -13.76 -9.58
N MET A 70 -1.60 -14.44 -8.55
CA MET A 70 -0.50 -13.94 -7.72
C MET A 70 0.78 -13.70 -8.51
N ALA A 71 1.20 -14.65 -9.35
CA ALA A 71 2.43 -14.51 -10.13
C ALA A 71 2.37 -13.29 -11.06
N ARG A 72 1.22 -13.05 -11.70
CA ARG A 72 0.98 -11.85 -12.51
C ARG A 72 0.96 -10.57 -11.68
N CYS A 73 0.37 -10.62 -10.49
CA CYS A 73 0.38 -9.49 -9.56
C CYS A 73 1.82 -9.13 -9.14
N ALA A 74 2.62 -10.13 -8.78
CA ALA A 74 4.03 -9.97 -8.43
C ALA A 74 4.84 -9.39 -9.59
N ASP A 75 4.67 -9.91 -10.80
CA ASP A 75 5.36 -9.43 -12.01
C ASP A 75 5.03 -7.95 -12.31
N ARG A 76 3.75 -7.59 -12.22
CA ARG A 76 3.31 -6.19 -12.36
C ARG A 76 3.96 -5.28 -11.30
N ILE A 77 3.90 -5.66 -10.03
CA ILE A 77 4.49 -4.87 -8.93
C ILE A 77 6.01 -4.75 -9.11
N SER A 78 6.69 -5.81 -9.52
CA SER A 78 8.13 -5.77 -9.81
C SER A 78 8.46 -4.81 -10.96
N SER A 79 7.65 -4.80 -12.01
CA SER A 79 7.79 -3.86 -13.13
C SER A 79 7.60 -2.41 -12.68
N GLU A 80 6.52 -2.11 -11.95
CA GLU A 80 6.26 -0.78 -11.37
C GLU A 80 7.38 -0.33 -10.44
N GLN A 81 7.87 -1.22 -9.58
CA GLN A 81 9.00 -0.96 -8.69
C GLN A 81 10.28 -0.65 -9.45
N SER A 82 10.56 -1.36 -10.53
CA SER A 82 11.74 -1.09 -11.35
C SER A 82 11.70 0.31 -11.98
N GLY A 83 10.52 0.73 -12.48
CA GLY A 83 10.30 2.09 -12.98
C GLY A 83 10.45 3.14 -11.87
N PHE A 84 9.87 2.87 -10.70
CA PHE A 84 9.98 3.74 -9.53
C PHE A 84 11.44 3.94 -9.09
N ILE A 85 12.24 2.87 -9.04
CA ILE A 85 13.66 2.93 -8.67
C ILE A 85 14.46 3.76 -9.69
N MET A 86 14.13 3.66 -10.98
CA MET A 86 14.75 4.49 -12.01
C MET A 86 14.46 5.99 -11.77
N ASP A 87 13.21 6.32 -11.48
CA ASP A 87 12.78 7.70 -11.19
C ASP A 87 13.38 8.25 -9.89
N ALA A 88 13.64 7.36 -8.91
CA ALA A 88 14.26 7.74 -7.64
C ALA A 88 15.62 8.41 -7.84
N ALA A 89 16.36 8.07 -8.91
CA ALA A 89 17.61 8.72 -9.26
C ALA A 89 17.45 10.24 -9.46
N ILE A 90 16.35 10.64 -10.11
CA ILE A 90 16.02 12.03 -10.42
C ILE A 90 15.59 12.77 -9.14
N TYR A 91 14.64 12.17 -8.40
CA TYR A 91 14.01 12.84 -7.26
C TYR A 91 14.89 12.90 -6.00
N LEU A 92 15.64 11.84 -5.70
CA LEU A 92 16.54 11.79 -4.54
C LEU A 92 17.92 12.37 -4.84
N LYS A 93 18.13 12.89 -6.06
CA LYS A 93 19.45 13.36 -6.54
C LYS A 93 20.53 12.31 -6.29
N LEU A 94 20.18 11.04 -6.50
CA LEU A 94 21.05 9.88 -6.30
C LEU A 94 22.11 9.76 -7.41
N HIS A 95 22.49 10.88 -8.05
CA HIS A 95 23.45 10.88 -9.14
C HIS A 95 24.76 10.28 -8.63
N LEU A 96 25.07 9.09 -9.15
CA LEU A 96 26.38 8.49 -9.11
C LEU A 96 27.36 9.55 -9.63
N GLU A 97 28.34 9.93 -8.81
CA GLU A 97 29.48 10.73 -9.22
C GLU A 97 30.31 9.91 -10.24
N ALA A 98 29.83 9.84 -11.48
CA ALA A 98 30.67 9.59 -12.63
C ALA A 98 30.92 10.95 -13.27
N GLY A 99 32.06 11.55 -12.88
CA GLY A 99 32.42 12.91 -13.28
C GLY A 99 32.32 13.13 -14.79
N SER A 100 31.49 14.09 -15.20
CA SER A 100 31.76 14.88 -16.39
C SER A 100 30.93 16.15 -16.36
N ASN A 101 31.63 17.24 -16.10
CA ASN A 101 31.27 18.60 -16.41
C ASN A 101 30.94 18.73 -17.91
N THR A 102 29.66 18.80 -18.25
CA THR A 102 29.20 19.43 -19.49
C THR A 102 27.86 20.09 -19.25
N SER A 103 27.86 21.41 -19.45
CA SER A 103 26.67 22.24 -19.52
C SER A 103 25.87 21.83 -20.76
N ALA A 104 24.64 21.35 -20.57
CA ALA A 104 23.60 21.39 -21.59
C ALA A 104 22.24 21.39 -20.88
N SER A 105 21.52 22.49 -21.07
CA SER A 105 20.13 22.65 -20.65
C SER A 105 19.27 21.73 -21.51
N GLU A 106 18.79 20.63 -20.94
CA GLU A 106 17.78 19.78 -21.58
C GLU A 106 16.65 19.51 -20.59
N SER A 107 15.49 20.10 -20.87
CA SER A 107 14.28 19.89 -20.08
C SER A 107 13.75 18.49 -20.34
N ILE A 108 14.16 17.53 -19.52
CA ILE A 108 13.55 16.21 -19.51
C ILE A 108 12.25 16.33 -18.71
N GLN A 109 11.13 16.45 -19.44
CA GLN A 109 9.79 16.34 -18.88
C GLN A 109 9.57 14.88 -18.45
N PRO A 110 9.19 14.61 -17.19
CA PRO A 110 8.75 13.27 -16.79
C PRO A 110 7.55 12.83 -17.63
N THR A 111 7.66 11.62 -18.17
CA THR A 111 6.65 10.95 -18.98
C THR A 111 5.29 10.99 -18.29
N ALA A 112 4.25 11.39 -19.02
CA ALA A 112 2.88 11.45 -18.51
C ALA A 112 2.48 10.12 -17.87
N PHE A 113 2.10 10.17 -16.59
CA PHE A 113 1.50 9.06 -15.87
C PHE A 113 0.28 8.57 -16.65
N LEU A 114 0.34 7.33 -17.14
CA LEU A 114 -0.83 6.67 -17.68
C LEU A 114 -1.79 6.42 -16.52
N ASP A 115 -2.96 7.06 -16.60
CA ASP A 115 -4.12 6.78 -15.77
C ASP A 115 -4.58 5.33 -16.03
N ALA A 116 -4.07 4.42 -15.22
CA ALA A 116 -4.55 3.06 -15.11
C ALA A 116 -5.45 2.94 -13.86
N ASN A 117 -6.43 3.84 -13.72
CA ASN A 117 -7.61 3.56 -12.91
C ASN A 117 -8.40 2.45 -13.61
N SER A 118 -8.08 1.20 -13.28
CA SER A 118 -9.05 0.12 -13.38
C SER A 118 -9.41 -0.29 -11.96
N GLU A 119 -10.39 0.44 -11.41
CA GLU A 119 -11.21 -0.07 -10.32
C GLU A 119 -11.90 -1.33 -10.84
N GLN A 120 -11.33 -2.50 -10.56
CA GLN A 120 -11.99 -3.77 -10.79
C GLN A 120 -12.38 -4.36 -9.44
N ASP A 121 -13.64 -4.06 -9.14
CA ASP A 121 -14.49 -4.77 -8.21
C ASP A 121 -14.50 -6.26 -8.57
N TYR A 122 -13.88 -7.09 -7.73
CA TYR A 122 -14.02 -8.53 -7.80
C TYR A 122 -14.67 -9.03 -6.51
N ALA A 123 -16.00 -8.93 -6.50
CA ALA A 123 -16.81 -9.93 -5.82
C ALA A 123 -16.56 -11.28 -6.51
N SER A 124 -15.85 -12.20 -5.85
CA SER A 124 -15.82 -13.61 -6.24
C SER A 124 -16.19 -14.46 -5.04
N ASP A 125 -17.45 -14.85 -5.07
CA ASP A 125 -18.06 -15.95 -4.33
C ASP A 125 -17.65 -17.27 -4.97
N ASP A 126 -16.92 -18.13 -4.25
CA ASP A 126 -17.04 -19.59 -4.29
C ASP A 126 -16.21 -20.32 -3.21
N GLY A 127 -16.91 -20.99 -2.28
CA GLY A 127 -16.74 -22.44 -2.07
C GLY A 127 -15.51 -23.02 -1.34
N TRP A 128 -15.63 -23.11 0.00
CA TRP A 128 -15.26 -24.25 0.89
C TRP A 128 -13.79 -24.54 1.31
N LEU A 129 -13.74 -25.05 2.56
CA LEU A 129 -12.65 -25.38 3.50
C LEU A 129 -11.65 -26.48 3.04
N ASP A 130 -10.38 -26.42 3.50
CA ASP A 130 -9.95 -27.25 4.66
C ASP A 130 -8.65 -26.75 5.33
N ASP A 131 -8.58 -27.00 6.64
CA ASP A 131 -7.52 -26.71 7.61
C ASP A 131 -6.79 -28.01 7.96
N VAL A 132 -5.46 -28.10 7.75
CA VAL A 132 -4.57 -28.94 8.56
C VAL A 132 -3.17 -28.31 8.55
N GLY A 133 -2.63 -28.04 9.75
CA GLY A 133 -1.25 -27.64 9.91
C GLY A 133 -0.28 -28.80 9.72
N ASP A 134 0.88 -28.52 9.12
CA ASP A 134 2.13 -29.14 9.54
C ASP A 134 3.31 -28.24 9.17
N GLU A 135 4.35 -28.34 9.98
CA GLU A 135 5.55 -27.50 10.01
C GLU A 135 6.65 -28.07 9.08
N LEU A 136 7.26 -27.20 8.25
CA LEU A 136 8.55 -27.31 7.49
C LEU A 136 8.58 -28.09 6.14
N PRO A 137 9.63 -27.89 5.28
CA PRO A 137 10.69 -26.88 5.26
C PRO A 137 10.69 -26.00 3.98
N ALA A 138 11.35 -24.84 4.09
CA ALA A 138 11.60 -23.91 2.99
C ALA A 138 12.37 -24.58 1.83
N SER A 139 11.72 -24.72 0.68
CA SER A 139 12.39 -25.00 -0.59
C SER A 139 12.71 -23.68 -1.28
N ASP A 140 14.01 -23.40 -1.37
CA ASP A 140 14.62 -22.27 -2.06
C ASP A 140 14.43 -22.40 -3.57
N GLY A 141 13.27 -21.93 -4.02
CA GLY A 141 13.00 -21.56 -5.40
C GLY A 141 12.51 -20.13 -5.40
N THR A 142 13.33 -19.21 -4.90
CA THR A 142 12.97 -17.79 -4.81
C THR A 142 12.82 -17.22 -6.22
N LEU A 143 11.60 -17.28 -6.79
CA LEU A 143 11.18 -16.33 -7.81
C LEU A 143 11.41 -14.95 -7.19
N ALA A 144 12.38 -14.20 -7.71
CA ALA A 144 12.74 -12.87 -7.25
C ALA A 144 11.49 -11.98 -7.31
N GLY A 145 10.82 -11.87 -6.18
CA GLY A 145 9.65 -11.02 -6.01
C GLY A 145 10.06 -9.55 -5.89
N PRO A 146 9.08 -8.65 -5.78
CA PRO A 146 9.34 -7.25 -5.48
C PRO A 146 10.23 -7.11 -4.23
N GLN A 147 11.14 -6.15 -4.24
CA GLN A 147 11.94 -5.83 -3.06
C GLN A 147 11.05 -5.28 -1.94
N ASP A 148 11.38 -5.62 -0.69
CA ASP A 148 10.61 -5.19 0.48
C ASP A 148 10.68 -3.69 0.76
N LYS A 149 11.72 -3.00 0.27
CA LYS A 149 12.02 -1.61 0.65
C LYS A 149 12.16 -0.73 -0.57
N LEU A 150 11.32 0.30 -0.66
CA LEU A 150 11.45 1.33 -1.68
C LEU A 150 12.49 2.39 -1.27
N PRO A 151 13.21 2.98 -2.23
CA PRO A 151 14.09 4.11 -1.95
C PRO A 151 13.25 5.34 -1.62
N LEU A 152 13.02 5.56 -0.33
CA LEU A 152 12.29 6.72 0.19
C LEU A 152 13.13 7.54 1.18
N PRO A 153 12.82 8.84 1.35
CA PRO A 153 13.46 9.66 2.37
C PRO A 153 13.45 9.03 3.77
N SER A 154 12.32 8.44 4.18
CA SER A 154 12.20 7.71 5.44
C SER A 154 13.19 6.54 5.57
N ALA A 155 13.49 5.84 4.47
CA ALA A 155 14.46 4.74 4.44
C ALA A 155 15.92 5.22 4.48
N LEU A 156 16.22 6.44 4.06
CA LEU A 156 17.55 7.04 4.12
C LEU A 156 17.92 7.52 5.52
N GLY A 157 16.92 7.90 6.32
CA GLY A 157 17.09 8.49 7.64
C GLY A 157 17.34 10.00 7.61
N ILE A 158 17.11 10.63 8.76
CA ILE A 158 17.08 12.10 8.91
C ILE A 158 18.44 12.73 8.60
N ASP A 159 19.54 12.12 9.03
CA ASP A 159 20.90 12.66 8.83
C ASP A 159 21.32 12.62 7.36
N ALA A 160 21.02 11.53 6.65
CA ALA A 160 21.28 11.42 5.21
C ALA A 160 20.39 12.37 4.41
N CYS A 161 19.12 12.51 4.78
CA CYS A 161 18.23 13.50 4.18
C CYS A 161 18.77 14.92 4.37
N ARG A 162 19.31 15.23 5.56
CA ARG A 162 19.92 16.54 5.84
C ARG A 162 21.17 16.78 5.00
N ALA A 163 22.05 15.80 4.94
CA ALA A 163 23.29 15.89 4.17
C ALA A 163 23.04 16.09 2.66
N ARG A 164 21.92 15.54 2.14
CA ARG A 164 21.55 15.60 0.73
C ARG A 164 20.57 16.73 0.37
N GLY A 165 20.15 17.54 1.34
CA GLY A 165 19.19 18.61 1.09
C GLY A 165 17.77 18.11 0.77
N LEU A 166 17.39 16.93 1.29
CA LEU A 166 16.11 16.25 1.06
C LEU A 166 15.07 16.53 2.17
N GLN A 167 15.26 17.55 3.00
CA GLN A 167 14.37 17.85 4.13
C GLN A 167 12.93 18.09 3.67
N ASN A 168 12.74 18.93 2.66
CA ASN A 168 11.42 19.22 2.11
C ASN A 168 10.74 17.95 1.56
N LEU A 169 11.52 17.04 0.97
CA LEU A 169 11.01 15.77 0.45
C LEU A 169 10.56 14.85 1.59
N ALA A 170 11.36 14.76 2.67
CA ALA A 170 11.01 14.01 3.86
C ALA A 170 9.78 14.61 4.58
N GLU A 171 9.62 15.93 4.60
CA GLU A 171 8.44 16.60 5.14
C GLU A 171 7.17 16.32 4.32
N MET A 172 7.27 16.34 2.98
CA MET A 172 6.17 15.95 2.10
C MET A 172 5.80 14.48 2.30
N GLU A 173 6.78 13.58 2.39
CA GLU A 173 6.54 12.16 2.69
C GLU A 173 5.83 12.01 4.04
N LEU A 174 6.27 12.72 5.08
CA LEU A 174 5.67 12.66 6.41
C LEU A 174 4.20 13.09 6.40
N LYS A 175 3.87 14.17 5.67
CA LYS A 175 2.47 14.59 5.46
C LYS A 175 1.68 13.44 4.81
N LEU A 176 2.18 12.86 3.72
CA LEU A 176 1.51 11.77 3.01
C LEU A 176 1.34 10.51 3.87
N ARG A 177 2.36 10.12 4.64
CA ARG A 177 2.32 9.01 5.62
C ARG A 177 1.25 9.24 6.69
N THR A 178 1.04 10.49 7.11
CA THR A 178 -0.06 10.83 8.03
C THR A 178 -1.42 10.56 7.38
N GLY A 179 -1.58 10.93 6.10
CA GLY A 179 -2.77 10.59 5.32
C GLY A 179 -2.97 9.09 5.18
N GLN A 180 -1.90 8.34 4.95
CA GLN A 180 -1.91 6.89 4.82
C GLN A 180 -2.37 6.22 6.11
N ALA A 181 -1.83 6.65 7.25
CA ALA A 181 -2.27 6.18 8.56
C ALA A 181 -3.76 6.48 8.81
N ASN A 182 -4.26 7.65 8.39
CA ASN A 182 -5.67 8.00 8.50
C ASN A 182 -6.56 7.11 7.61
N ASP A 183 -6.14 6.84 6.37
CA ASP A 183 -6.86 5.98 5.43
C ASP A 183 -6.92 4.53 5.95
N ALA A 184 -5.80 4.00 6.44
CA ALA A 184 -5.74 2.67 7.05
C ALA A 184 -6.58 2.57 8.33
N LEU A 185 -6.55 3.60 9.18
CA LEU A 185 -7.37 3.67 10.38
C LEU A 185 -8.86 3.72 10.05
N HIS A 186 -9.25 4.50 9.04
CA HIS A 186 -10.63 4.54 8.56
C HIS A 186 -11.07 3.16 8.04
N GLY A 187 -10.20 2.49 7.27
CA GLY A 187 -10.42 1.11 6.81
C GLY A 187 -10.57 0.11 7.96
N LEU A 188 -9.76 0.23 9.02
CA LEU A 188 -9.91 -0.57 10.25
C LEU A 188 -11.27 -0.32 10.91
N CYS A 189 -11.69 0.93 11.05
CA CYS A 189 -12.99 1.25 11.65
C CYS A 189 -14.15 0.64 10.85
N LEU A 190 -14.13 0.77 9.52
CA LEU A 190 -15.16 0.21 8.65
C LEU A 190 -15.21 -1.32 8.72
N THR A 191 -14.05 -1.98 8.62
CA THR A 191 -13.97 -3.46 8.67
C THR A 191 -14.38 -4.02 10.04
N LEU A 192 -14.08 -3.32 11.13
CA LEU A 192 -14.55 -3.70 12.47
C LEU A 192 -16.05 -3.47 12.65
N ALA A 193 -16.60 -2.39 12.09
CA ALA A 193 -18.04 -2.14 12.10
C ALA A 193 -18.80 -3.23 11.32
N ASP A 194 -18.29 -3.60 10.15
CA ASP A 194 -18.82 -4.71 9.34
C ASP A 194 -18.76 -6.04 10.11
N LYS A 195 -17.61 -6.36 10.72
CA LYS A 195 -17.46 -7.53 11.58
C LYS A 195 -18.51 -7.57 12.70
N ALA A 196 -18.75 -6.44 13.36
CA ALA A 196 -19.75 -6.35 14.43
C ALA A 196 -21.18 -6.55 13.90
N ALA A 197 -21.48 -6.01 12.71
CA ALA A 197 -22.76 -6.19 12.04
C ALA A 197 -23.00 -7.66 11.67
N VAL A 198 -22.03 -8.33 11.03
CA VAL A 198 -22.10 -9.76 10.70
C VAL A 198 -22.21 -10.62 11.96
N PHE A 199 -21.46 -10.29 13.01
CA PHE A 199 -21.54 -11.03 14.27
C PHE A 199 -22.94 -10.96 14.87
N ARG A 200 -23.53 -9.76 14.97
CA ARG A 200 -24.88 -9.59 15.52
C ARG A 200 -25.97 -10.16 14.61
N GLY A 201 -25.84 -9.98 13.30
CA GLY A 201 -26.88 -10.31 12.32
C GLY A 201 -26.89 -11.75 11.86
N VAL A 202 -25.72 -12.40 11.77
CA VAL A 202 -25.54 -13.74 11.20
C VAL A 202 -25.09 -14.73 12.26
N VAL A 203 -24.11 -14.39 13.10
CA VAL A 203 -23.55 -15.33 14.09
C VAL A 203 -24.50 -15.49 15.29
N CYS A 204 -24.95 -14.39 15.90
CA CYS A 204 -25.85 -14.45 17.07
C CYS A 204 -27.25 -14.98 16.77
N THR A 205 -27.71 -14.85 15.51
CA THR A 205 -29.03 -15.31 15.07
C THR A 205 -29.01 -16.77 14.59
N ALA A 206 -27.81 -17.35 14.39
CA ALA A 206 -27.67 -18.73 13.96
C ALA A 206 -28.16 -19.70 15.05
N LYS A 207 -28.91 -20.71 14.62
CA LYS A 207 -29.42 -21.78 15.51
C LYS A 207 -28.33 -22.75 15.97
N SER A 208 -27.15 -22.71 15.36
CA SER A 208 -26.00 -23.56 15.67
C SER A 208 -24.76 -22.69 15.79
N TYR A 209 -23.99 -22.93 16.86
CA TYR A 209 -22.73 -22.23 17.16
C TYR A 209 -21.49 -22.97 16.62
N SER A 210 -21.68 -23.93 15.70
CA SER A 210 -20.55 -24.66 15.11
C SER A 210 -19.60 -23.70 14.41
N THR A 211 -18.31 -23.73 14.74
CA THR A 211 -17.25 -22.91 14.14
C THR A 211 -16.98 -23.21 12.66
N LYS A 212 -17.61 -24.26 12.11
CA LYS A 212 -17.55 -24.68 10.71
C LYS A 212 -18.69 -24.14 9.83
N THR A 213 -19.48 -23.18 10.32
CA THR A 213 -20.58 -22.58 9.53
C THR A 213 -20.10 -21.43 8.66
N GLN A 214 -20.81 -21.18 7.55
CA GLN A 214 -20.65 -20.02 6.66
C GLN A 214 -20.55 -18.68 7.42
N ALA A 215 -21.27 -18.53 8.54
CA ALA A 215 -21.20 -17.33 9.38
C ALA A 215 -19.78 -17.06 9.92
N TRP A 216 -19.04 -18.11 10.28
CA TRP A 216 -17.65 -18.01 10.73
C TRP A 216 -16.66 -17.86 9.58
N ASP A 217 -16.98 -18.36 8.38
CA ASP A 217 -16.21 -18.06 7.17
C ASP A 217 -16.24 -16.57 6.84
N MET A 218 -17.41 -15.93 6.94
CA MET A 218 -17.55 -14.48 6.76
C MET A 218 -16.67 -13.71 7.77
N ILE A 219 -16.70 -14.12 9.04
CA ILE A 219 -15.86 -13.50 10.09
C ILE A 219 -14.36 -13.72 9.81
N ARG A 220 -13.96 -14.90 9.31
CA ARG A 220 -12.57 -15.17 8.90
C ARG A 220 -12.14 -14.26 7.74
N ALA A 221 -12.96 -14.12 6.72
CA ALA A 221 -12.70 -13.22 5.59
C ALA A 221 -12.52 -11.76 6.06
N ILE A 222 -13.41 -11.27 6.94
CA ILE A 222 -13.28 -9.91 7.50
C ILE A 222 -12.00 -9.78 8.34
N ASN A 223 -11.60 -10.82 9.09
CA ASN A 223 -10.34 -10.79 9.84
C ASN A 223 -9.10 -10.67 8.95
N VAL A 224 -9.11 -11.23 7.74
CA VAL A 224 -8.02 -11.02 6.76
C VAL A 224 -7.94 -9.56 6.38
N SER A 225 -9.08 -8.92 6.09
CA SER A 225 -9.13 -7.47 5.81
C SER A 225 -8.65 -6.61 6.99
N VAL A 226 -9.03 -6.97 8.22
CA VAL A 226 -8.55 -6.27 9.44
C VAL A 226 -7.04 -6.41 9.58
N LYS A 227 -6.48 -7.62 9.40
CA LYS A 227 -5.04 -7.84 9.44
C LYS A 227 -4.33 -6.99 8.39
N LYS A 228 -4.85 -6.95 7.16
CA LYS A 228 -4.30 -6.15 6.07
C LYS A 228 -4.22 -4.67 6.44
N GLN A 229 -5.32 -4.09 6.92
CA GLN A 229 -5.35 -2.68 7.33
C GLN A 229 -4.44 -2.40 8.54
N ALA A 230 -4.35 -3.34 9.48
CA ALA A 230 -3.45 -3.23 10.63
C ALA A 230 -1.98 -3.27 10.20
N THR A 231 -1.63 -4.07 9.19
CA THR A 231 -0.26 -4.10 8.66
C THR A 231 0.10 -2.80 7.92
N ILE A 232 -0.84 -2.20 7.18
CA ILE A 232 -0.59 -0.92 6.48
C ILE A 232 -0.44 0.25 7.45
N TYR A 233 -1.16 0.21 8.58
CA TYR A 233 -1.11 1.27 9.60
C TYR A 233 0.22 1.30 10.39
N ASN A 234 0.89 0.15 10.53
CA ASN A 234 2.11 0.00 11.34
C ASN A 234 3.39 0.20 10.51
#